data_AF-A0A2V2DEG4-F1
#
_entry.id   AF-A0A2V2DEG4-F1
#
_cell.length_a   1.000
_cell.length_b   1.000
_cell.length_c   1.000
_cell.angle_alpha   90.00
_cell.angle_beta   90.00
_cell.angle_gamma   90.00
#
_symmetry.space_group_name_H-M   'P 1'
#
loop_
_entity.id
_entity.type
_entity.pdbx_description
1 polymer ?
#
loop_
_entity_poly.entity_id
_entity_poly.type
_entity_poly.pdbx_seq_one_letter_code
_entity_poly.pdbx_strand_id
1 'polypeptide(L)'
;MSIQRARAYLTTLGMQDRIREFSVSSATVELAASALGVEGKRIAKTLSLWLEDRVILLVAAGDAKIDNAKYRHRFGKKAKMGLSGNR
;
A
#
# COMPACT_ATOMS: atom_id res chain seq x y z
N MET A 1 3.77 -5.36 16.23
CA MET A 1 5.07 -5.09 15.58
C MET A 1 5.02 -4.12 14.39
N SER A 2 4.10 -4.22 13.42
CA SER A 2 4.03 -3.25 12.30
C SER A 2 3.38 -1.92 12.68
N ILE A 3 2.20 -1.93 13.33
CA ILE A 3 1.49 -0.70 13.72
C ILE A 3 2.26 0.14 14.76
N GLN A 4 2.96 -0.51 15.69
CA GLN A 4 3.80 0.17 16.68
C GLN A 4 4.94 0.95 16.00
N ARG A 5 5.58 0.37 14.98
CA ARG A 5 6.62 1.05 14.19
C ARG A 5 6.06 2.23 13.41
N ALA A 6 4.91 2.04 12.76
CA ALA A 6 4.23 3.12 12.03
C ALA A 6 3.83 4.26 12.97
N ARG A 7 3.28 3.94 14.16
CA ARG A 7 2.92 4.91 15.19
C ARG A 7 4.14 5.69 15.68
N ALA A 8 5.23 5.00 16.03
CA ALA A 8 6.45 5.65 16.48
C ALA A 8 7.00 6.63 15.42
N TYR A 9 7.02 6.24 14.14
CA TYR A 9 7.44 7.12 13.05
C TYR A 9 6.49 8.31 12.86
N LEU A 10 5.17 8.12 12.92
CA LEU A 10 4.21 9.22 12.77
C LEU A 10 4.24 10.18 13.97
N THR A 11 4.59 9.71 15.17
CA THR A 11 4.80 10.58 16.34
C THR A 11 5.92 11.59 16.11
N THR A 12 7.01 11.21 15.44
CA THR A 12 8.11 12.16 15.15
C THR A 12 7.68 13.28 14.20
N LEU A 13 6.57 13.09 13.47
CA LEU A 13 5.95 14.06 12.57
C LEU A 13 4.74 14.79 13.20
N GLY A 14 4.40 14.51 14.47
CA GLY A 14 3.22 15.05 15.14
C GLY A 14 1.89 14.54 14.55
N MET A 15 1.88 13.36 13.92
CA MET A 15 0.73 12.79 13.21
C MET A 15 0.11 11.57 13.89
N GLN A 16 0.54 11.23 15.11
CA GLN A 16 0.03 10.07 15.85
C GLN A 16 -1.49 10.07 16.02
N ASP A 17 -2.10 11.25 16.17
CA ASP A 17 -3.55 11.42 16.38
C ASP A 17 -4.38 11.18 15.11
N ARG A 18 -3.71 11.04 13.95
CA ARG A 18 -4.35 10.69 12.68
C ARG A 18 -4.54 9.18 12.51
N ILE A 19 -3.97 8.36 13.40
CA ILE A 19 -4.10 6.90 13.34
C ILE A 19 -5.44 6.48 13.92
N ARG A 20 -6.24 5.78 13.12
CA ARG A 20 -7.50 5.17 13.54
C ARG A 20 -7.35 3.65 13.58
N GLU A 21 -7.62 3.06 14.73
CA GLU A 21 -7.67 1.60 14.90
C GLU A 21 -9.13 1.15 14.95
N PHE A 22 -9.42 0.01 14.33
CA PHE A 22 -10.77 -0.53 14.22
C PHE A 22 -10.81 -1.91 14.85
N SER A 23 -11.93 -2.25 15.51
CA SER A 23 -12.18 -3.61 16.02
C SER A 23 -12.54 -4.59 14.90
N VAL A 24 -12.98 -4.08 13.74
CA VAL A 24 -13.23 -4.86 12.52
C VAL A 24 -11.97 -4.94 11.66
N SER A 25 -11.88 -5.99 10.85
CA SER A 25 -10.77 -6.16 9.92
C SER A 25 -10.74 -5.03 8.89
N SER A 26 -9.53 -4.60 8.52
CA SER A 26 -9.26 -3.64 7.45
C SER A 26 -8.27 -4.21 6.42
N ALA A 27 -8.26 -5.55 6.26
CA ALA A 27 -7.24 -6.26 5.48
C ALA A 27 -7.38 -6.09 3.96
N THR A 28 -8.57 -5.74 3.47
CA THR A 28 -8.84 -5.44 2.05
C THR A 28 -9.34 -4.02 1.88
N VAL A 29 -9.35 -3.53 0.64
CA VAL A 29 -9.89 -2.22 0.29
C VAL A 29 -11.35 -2.12 0.70
N GLU A 30 -12.14 -3.16 0.42
CA GLU A 30 -13.57 -3.22 0.69
C GLU A 30 -13.85 -3.19 2.20
N LEU A 31 -13.09 -3.97 2.98
CA LEU A 31 -13.22 -4.00 4.44
C LEU A 31 -12.86 -2.65 5.07
N ALA A 32 -11.74 -2.05 4.65
CA ALA A 32 -11.32 -0.74 5.15
C ALA A 32 -12.30 0.38 4.76
N ALA A 33 -12.80 0.35 3.52
CA ALA A 33 -13.79 1.30 3.01
C ALA A 33 -15.10 1.23 3.82
N SER A 34 -15.58 0.01 4.10
CA SER A 34 -16.75 -0.24 4.93
C SER A 34 -16.56 0.29 6.37
N ALA A 35 -15.42 -0.03 7.00
CA ALA A 35 -15.11 0.44 8.36
C ALA A 35 -15.05 1.99 8.48
N LEU A 36 -14.74 2.67 7.38
CA LEU A 36 -14.64 4.13 7.31
C LEU A 36 -15.90 4.82 6.74
N GLY A 37 -16.85 4.07 6.19
CA GLY A 37 -18.03 4.61 5.51
C GLY A 37 -17.68 5.41 4.24
N VAL A 38 -16.64 4.99 3.50
CA VAL A 38 -16.16 5.69 2.30
C VAL A 38 -16.16 4.78 1.08
N GLU A 39 -16.03 5.38 -0.11
CA GLU A 39 -15.81 4.64 -1.35
C GLU A 39 -14.41 3.99 -1.36
N GLY A 40 -14.27 2.81 -1.98
CA GLY A 40 -13.00 2.07 -2.07
C GLY A 40 -11.83 2.88 -2.67
N LYS A 41 -12.12 3.81 -3.60
CA LYS A 41 -11.13 4.73 -4.19
C LYS A 41 -10.49 5.70 -3.18
N ARG A 42 -11.09 5.89 -2.00
CA ARG A 42 -10.56 6.71 -0.91
C ARG A 42 -9.60 5.94 -0.01
N ILE A 43 -9.55 4.61 -0.13
CA ILE A 43 -8.55 3.79 0.55
C ILE A 43 -7.29 3.79 -0.30
N ALA A 44 -6.14 4.08 0.28
CA ALA A 44 -4.86 3.90 -0.39
C ALA A 44 -4.34 2.48 -0.15
N LYS A 45 -3.83 1.82 -1.19
CA LYS A 45 -3.11 0.56 -1.09
C LYS A 45 -1.65 0.76 -1.44
N THR A 46 -0.78 0.11 -0.69
CA THR A 46 0.66 0.04 -0.99
C THR A 46 0.97 -1.33 -1.58
N LEU A 47 1.53 -1.35 -2.77
CA LEU A 47 1.96 -2.56 -3.47
C LEU A 47 3.48 -2.62 -3.48
N SER A 48 4.04 -3.74 -3.04
CA SER A 48 5.48 -4.01 -3.17
C SER A 48 5.73 -4.75 -4.48
N LEU A 49 6.57 -4.19 -5.34
CA LEU A 49 6.86 -4.70 -6.67
C LEU A 49 8.35 -4.94 -6.81
N TRP A 50 8.74 -6.10 -7.32
CA TRP A 50 10.14 -6.38 -7.62
C TRP A 50 10.53 -5.75 -8.95
N LEU A 51 11.71 -5.13 -8.95
CA LEU A 51 12.41 -4.68 -10.12
C LEU A 51 13.85 -5.15 -10.00
N GLU A 52 14.11 -6.34 -10.53
CA GLU A 52 15.44 -6.97 -10.47
C GLU A 52 15.92 -7.13 -9.02
N ASP A 53 16.97 -6.40 -8.65
CA ASP A 53 17.65 -6.42 -7.36
C ASP A 53 17.05 -5.46 -6.33
N ARG A 54 16.02 -4.68 -6.71
CA ARG A 54 15.36 -3.70 -5.84
C ARG A 54 13.85 -3.90 -5.75
N VAL A 55 13.27 -3.31 -4.70
CA VAL A 55 11.82 -3.26 -4.47
C VAL A 55 11.31 -1.85 -4.67
N ILE A 56 10.20 -1.72 -5.41
CA ILE A 56 9.42 -0.50 -5.55
C ILE A 56 8.19 -0.60 -4.66
N LEU A 57 7.96 0.42 -3.84
CA LEU A 57 6.68 0.62 -3.16
C LEU A 57 5.82 1.57 -3.99
N LEU A 58 4.68 1.09 -4.47
CA LEU A 58 3.72 1.87 -5.24
C LEU A 58 2.47 2.12 -4.38
N VAL A 59 2.16 3.40 -4.12
CA VAL A 59 0.93 3.80 -3.45
C VAL A 59 -0.10 4.22 -4.50
N ALA A 60 -1.30 3.65 -4.43
CA ALA A 60 -2.39 3.94 -5.37
C ALA A 60 -3.74 3.94 -4.65
N ALA A 61 -4.77 4.49 -5.30
CA ALA A 61 -6.16 4.32 -4.86
C ALA A 61 -6.56 2.84 -4.84
N GLY A 62 -7.50 2.47 -3.98
CA GLY A 62 -7.85 1.08 -3.68
C GLY A 62 -8.41 0.34 -4.88
N ASP A 63 -9.18 1.04 -5.71
CA ASP A 63 -9.77 0.57 -6.96
C ASP A 63 -8.83 0.65 -8.17
N ALA A 64 -7.73 1.40 -8.06
CA ALA A 64 -6.79 1.57 -9.16
C ALA A 64 -6.01 0.29 -9.48
N LYS A 65 -5.69 0.08 -10.74
CA LYS A 65 -4.82 -1.01 -11.21
C LYS A 65 -3.52 -0.44 -11.77
N ILE A 66 -2.46 -1.25 -11.74
CA ILE A 66 -1.19 -0.86 -12.36
C ILE A 66 -1.37 -0.79 -13.88
N ASP A 67 -1.09 0.38 -14.44
CA ASP A 67 -0.91 0.53 -15.88
C ASP A 67 0.49 0.02 -16.26
N ASN A 68 0.54 -1.15 -16.89
CA ASN A 68 1.80 -1.80 -17.26
C ASN A 68 2.60 -1.01 -18.31
N ALA A 69 1.94 -0.23 -19.17
CA ALA A 69 2.63 0.59 -20.16
C ALA A 69 3.33 1.77 -19.48
N LYS A 70 2.61 2.51 -18.63
CA LYS A 70 3.19 3.60 -17.84
C LYS A 70 4.27 3.11 -16.88
N TYR A 71 4.05 1.97 -16.22
CA TYR A 71 5.03 1.36 -15.34
C TYR A 71 6.31 1.00 -16.11
N ARG A 72 6.20 0.32 -17.25
CA ARG A 72 7.37 -0.03 -18.08
C ARG A 72 8.07 1.19 -18.64
N HIS A 73 7.33 2.22 -19.05
CA HIS A 73 7.92 3.48 -19.49
C HIS A 73 8.73 4.15 -18.37
N ARG A 74 8.24 4.11 -17.13
CA ARG A 74 8.93 4.71 -15.97
C ARG A 74 10.10 3.87 -15.45
N PHE A 75 9.95 2.56 -15.43
CA PHE A 75 10.86 1.65 -14.71
C PHE A 75 11.62 0.67 -15.62
N GLY A 76 11.41 0.72 -16.93
CA GLY A 76 12.10 -0.09 -17.94
C GLY A 76 11.65 -1.55 -18.04
N LYS A 77 10.98 -2.11 -17.02
CA LYS A 77 10.52 -3.51 -17.00
C LYS A 77 9.05 -3.64 -16.58
N LYS A 78 8.48 -4.82 -16.78
CA LYS A 78 7.12 -5.15 -16.34
C LYS A 78 7.08 -5.27 -14.81
N ALA A 79 6.01 -4.79 -14.18
CA ALA A 79 5.78 -4.97 -12.75
C ALA A 79 5.67 -6.47 -12.40
N LYS A 80 6.32 -6.88 -11.32
CA LYS A 80 6.23 -8.24 -10.77
C LYS A 80 5.77 -8.16 -9.32
N MET A 81 4.66 -8.81 -9.01
CA MET A 81 4.14 -8.97 -7.65
C MET A 81 4.62 -10.30 -7.05
N GLY A 82 4.69 -10.37 -5.71
CA GLY A 82 4.98 -11.61 -4.97
C GLY A 82 6.44 -11.77 -4.56
N LEU A 83 6.75 -12.83 -3.81
CA LEU A 83 8.13 -13.22 -3.49
C LEU A 83 8.74 -13.83 -4.75
N SER A 84 9.43 -13.02 -5.55
CA SER A 84 10.34 -13.52 -6.58
C SER A 84 11.61 -14.03 -5.89
N GLY A 85 11.47 -15.06 -5.07
CA GLY A 85 12.58 -15.89 -4.62
C GLY A 85 12.96 -16.84 -5.74
N ASN A 86 13.55 -16.33 -6.83
CA ASN A 86 14.47 -17.16 -7.60
C ASN A 86 15.76 -17.19 -6.78
N ARG A 87 15.85 -18.17 -5.88
CA ARG A 87 17.10 -18.88 -5.68
C ARG A 87 17.17 -19.96 -6.74
#